data_AF-A0A3R9XGT1-F1
#
_entry.id   AF-A0A3R9XGT1-F1
#
_cell.length_a   1.000
_cell.length_b   1.000
_cell.length_c   1.000
_cell.angle_alpha   90.00
_cell.angle_beta   90.00
_cell.angle_gamma   90.00
#
_symmetry.space_group_name_H-M   'P 1'
#
loop_
_entity.id
_entity.type
_entity.pdbx_description
1 polymer ?
#
loop_
_entity_poly.entity_id
_entity_poly.type
_entity_poly.pdbx_seq_one_letter_code
_entity_poly.pdbx_strand_id
1 'polypeptide(L)'
;LTPARTLSHTLVRSGKLVYSAHFYGYTGPRHSGATGLGETSDPRYQDLGRDELAQVVHDQALFAAAESGAHFTAPVWISEFGIGADEAAARPQAWFRNLTGLLSAADADFAYWPLVGWSTAADGTPGGDSWALLRYDQAGRRSGVPDAGDWRTQPWTGLAATAGRTGPVAPVPSWHQLTTDHRDHSASLLTRAGGDWDSGARKAVCPDGSRLAGLSHTGGRGLCSTSDLRAAAGRHTVVPDEAHVPPGGDWATGYTKLQCPADRFLIGYSLRGSRVSAALCAPARTALPAEGPGRTVWFDRGDARPAGAGGGEWAYGHHKGQCGPAEYAAGIAFTTRFAARPGPAALLCRPLPPS
;
A
#
# COMPACT_ATOMS: atom_id res chain seq x y z
N LEU A 1 1.98 -10.81 -1.70
CA LEU A 1 1.59 -9.37 -1.65
C LEU A 1 2.10 -8.54 -2.82
N THR A 2 2.81 -9.13 -3.80
CA THR A 2 3.42 -8.42 -4.95
C THR A 2 2.54 -7.37 -5.65
N PRO A 3 1.23 -7.61 -5.90
CA PRO A 3 0.38 -6.58 -6.52
C PRO A 3 0.29 -5.26 -5.74
N ALA A 4 0.51 -5.28 -4.41
CA ALA A 4 0.46 -4.07 -3.59
C ALA A 4 1.51 -3.03 -3.98
N ARG A 5 2.61 -3.43 -4.65
CA ARG A 5 3.62 -2.51 -5.19
C ARG A 5 3.04 -1.46 -6.16
N THR A 6 1.92 -1.78 -6.81
CA THR A 6 1.27 -0.91 -7.80
C THR A 6 -0.23 -0.71 -7.56
N LEU A 7 -0.84 -1.53 -6.69
CA LEU A 7 -2.25 -1.49 -6.34
C LEU A 7 -2.45 -1.79 -4.85
N SER A 8 -2.46 -0.74 -4.03
CA SER A 8 -2.64 -0.82 -2.57
C SER A 8 -4.04 -0.43 -2.11
N HIS A 9 -4.34 -0.73 -0.85
CA HIS A 9 -5.58 -0.31 -0.21
C HIS A 9 -5.42 1.03 0.50
N THR A 10 -6.32 1.97 0.21
CA THR A 10 -6.51 3.17 1.02
C THR A 10 -7.81 3.01 1.80
N LEU A 11 -7.69 2.93 3.11
CA LEU A 11 -8.85 2.80 4.00
C LEU A 11 -9.42 4.18 4.33
N VAL A 12 -10.72 4.23 4.60
CA VAL A 12 -11.41 5.45 5.04
C VAL A 12 -10.87 5.95 6.39
N ARG A 13 -10.38 5.03 7.22
CA ARG A 13 -9.57 5.32 8.40
C ARG A 13 -8.15 4.81 8.14
N SER A 14 -7.28 5.69 7.65
CA SER A 14 -5.87 5.39 7.40
C SER A 14 -5.12 4.97 8.68
N GLY A 15 -4.04 4.19 8.53
CA GLY A 15 -3.23 3.70 9.65
C GLY A 15 -3.79 2.47 10.38
N LYS A 16 -4.71 1.73 9.74
CA LYS A 16 -5.30 0.49 10.27
C LYS A 16 -5.05 -0.74 9.38
N LEU A 17 -4.11 -0.63 8.45
CA LEU A 17 -3.75 -1.69 7.52
C LEU A 17 -2.52 -2.46 8.03
N VAL A 18 -2.61 -3.78 8.04
CA VAL A 18 -1.48 -4.71 8.18
C VAL A 18 -1.60 -5.69 7.02
N TYR A 19 -0.51 -5.95 6.31
CA TYR A 19 -0.49 -6.97 5.27
C TYR A 19 -0.10 -8.33 5.84
N SER A 20 -0.68 -9.39 5.28
CA SER A 20 -0.43 -10.77 5.70
C SER A 20 0.17 -11.59 4.58
N ALA A 21 1.17 -12.43 4.89
CA ALA A 21 1.75 -13.37 3.93
C ALA A 21 2.02 -14.72 4.57
N HIS A 22 1.84 -15.79 3.78
CA HIS A 22 2.07 -17.17 4.23
C HIS A 22 3.21 -17.77 3.41
N PHE A 23 4.11 -18.52 4.05
CA PHE A 23 5.22 -19.19 3.39
C PHE A 23 5.34 -20.65 3.84
N TYR A 24 5.27 -21.57 2.87
CA TYR A 24 5.36 -23.01 3.10
C TYR A 24 6.39 -23.62 2.16
N GLY A 25 7.35 -24.40 2.67
CA GLY A 25 8.49 -24.89 1.88
C GLY A 25 8.10 -25.60 0.59
N TYR A 26 6.98 -26.32 0.60
CA TYR A 26 6.45 -27.06 -0.55
C TYR A 26 5.73 -26.18 -1.60
N THR A 27 5.34 -24.95 -1.25
CA THR A 27 4.82 -23.94 -2.19
C THR A 27 5.96 -23.12 -2.78
N GLY A 28 5.70 -22.23 -3.74
CA GLY A 28 6.69 -21.32 -4.30
C GLY A 28 6.02 -20.14 -5.00
N PRO A 29 6.80 -19.18 -5.53
CA PRO A 29 6.25 -17.98 -6.14
C PRO A 29 5.24 -18.23 -7.27
N ARG A 30 5.43 -19.35 -7.97
CA ARG A 30 4.56 -19.85 -9.03
C ARG A 30 4.22 -21.34 -8.86
N HIS A 31 4.46 -21.90 -7.68
CA HIS A 31 4.24 -23.31 -7.37
C HIS A 31 3.19 -23.45 -6.26
N SER A 32 2.06 -24.10 -6.55
CA SER A 32 0.93 -24.23 -5.63
C SER A 32 1.18 -25.17 -4.45
N GLY A 33 2.18 -26.05 -4.57
CA GLY A 33 2.41 -27.15 -3.65
C GLY A 33 1.82 -28.48 -4.10
N ALA A 34 1.10 -28.50 -5.22
CA ALA A 34 0.58 -29.72 -5.81
C ALA A 34 1.71 -30.68 -6.21
N THR A 35 1.43 -31.97 -6.08
CA THR A 35 2.25 -33.05 -6.65
C THR A 35 1.37 -33.83 -7.63
N GLY A 36 1.89 -34.16 -8.81
CA GLY A 36 1.13 -34.85 -9.86
C GLY A 36 0.25 -33.91 -10.69
N LEU A 37 -1.06 -34.18 -10.78
CA LEU A 37 -1.95 -33.37 -11.62
C LEU A 37 -2.05 -31.94 -11.05
N GLY A 38 -1.63 -30.95 -11.84
CA GLY A 38 -1.57 -29.54 -11.42
C GLY A 38 -0.24 -29.11 -10.81
N GLU A 39 0.76 -30.01 -10.77
CA GLU A 39 2.14 -29.65 -10.43
C GLU A 39 2.79 -28.81 -11.54
N THR A 40 3.57 -27.82 -11.13
CA THR A 40 4.34 -26.94 -12.01
C THR A 40 5.82 -27.28 -11.93
N SER A 41 6.60 -26.98 -12.97
CA SER A 41 8.08 -27.11 -12.92
C SER A 41 8.77 -25.93 -12.24
N ASP A 42 8.03 -24.93 -11.77
CA ASP A 42 8.58 -23.78 -11.04
C ASP A 42 9.17 -24.20 -9.68
N PRO A 43 10.25 -23.56 -9.20
CA PRO A 43 10.85 -23.91 -7.93
C PRO A 43 9.90 -23.66 -6.75
N ARG A 44 9.93 -24.58 -5.78
CA ARG A 44 9.32 -24.39 -4.47
C ARG A 44 10.26 -23.53 -3.61
N TYR A 45 9.77 -22.91 -2.55
CA TYR A 45 10.59 -22.12 -1.63
C TYR A 45 11.71 -22.96 -1.01
N GLN A 46 11.48 -24.26 -0.80
CA GLN A 46 12.51 -25.17 -0.29
C GLN A 46 13.60 -25.54 -1.30
N ASP A 47 13.38 -25.27 -2.58
CA ASP A 47 14.39 -25.49 -3.63
C ASP A 47 15.29 -24.27 -3.81
N LEU A 48 14.93 -23.11 -3.24
CA LEU A 48 15.69 -21.87 -3.35
C LEU A 48 16.91 -21.87 -2.42
N GLY A 49 18.02 -21.31 -2.90
CA GLY A 49 19.15 -20.94 -2.06
C GLY A 49 18.77 -19.84 -1.06
N ARG A 50 19.64 -19.59 -0.06
CA ARG A 50 19.38 -18.59 1.00
C ARG A 50 19.10 -17.20 0.42
N ASP A 51 19.93 -16.74 -0.50
CA ASP A 51 19.83 -15.37 -1.04
C ASP A 51 18.65 -15.23 -2.00
N GLU A 52 18.35 -16.28 -2.78
CA GLU A 52 17.15 -16.33 -3.62
C GLU A 52 15.88 -16.32 -2.77
N LEU A 53 15.84 -17.11 -1.69
CA LEU A 53 14.73 -17.09 -0.74
C LEU A 53 14.58 -15.72 -0.09
N ALA A 54 15.69 -15.08 0.30
CA ALA A 54 15.68 -13.73 0.88
C ALA A 54 15.05 -12.71 -0.08
N GLN A 55 15.49 -12.72 -1.35
CA GLN A 55 14.96 -11.83 -2.37
C GLN A 55 13.47 -12.07 -2.63
N VAL A 56 13.08 -13.34 -2.74
CA VAL A 56 11.69 -13.71 -3.01
C VAL A 56 10.77 -13.34 -1.84
N VAL A 57 11.17 -13.63 -0.60
CA VAL A 57 10.39 -13.26 0.60
C VAL A 57 10.27 -11.73 0.72
N HIS A 58 11.34 -11.00 0.38
CA HIS A 58 11.29 -9.55 0.29
C HIS A 58 10.26 -9.08 -0.75
N ASP A 59 10.40 -9.53 -2.00
CA ASP A 59 9.57 -9.07 -3.12
C ASP A 59 8.10 -9.47 -3.02
N GLN A 60 7.82 -10.57 -2.32
CA GLN A 60 6.46 -11.04 -2.11
C GLN A 60 5.80 -10.52 -0.85
N ALA A 61 6.56 -10.11 0.17
CA ALA A 61 6.00 -9.69 1.45
C ALA A 61 6.75 -8.54 2.12
N LEU A 62 8.02 -8.72 2.50
CA LEU A 62 8.70 -7.79 3.41
C LEU A 62 8.91 -6.39 2.83
N PHE A 63 8.87 -6.23 1.51
CA PHE A 63 8.96 -4.93 0.85
C PHE A 63 7.95 -3.92 1.41
N ALA A 64 6.76 -4.38 1.82
CA ALA A 64 5.71 -3.47 2.30
C ALA A 64 6.07 -2.80 3.63
N ALA A 65 6.89 -3.44 4.47
CA ALA A 65 7.40 -2.83 5.70
C ALA A 65 8.80 -2.21 5.51
N ALA A 66 9.62 -2.79 4.63
CA ALA A 66 11.01 -2.37 4.42
C ALA A 66 11.14 -1.11 3.55
N GLU A 67 10.27 -0.95 2.54
CA GLU A 67 10.31 0.19 1.64
C GLU A 67 9.47 1.34 2.23
N SER A 68 10.17 2.33 2.77
CA SER A 68 9.53 3.53 3.33
C SER A 68 9.07 4.51 2.23
N GLY A 69 8.08 5.33 2.57
CA GLY A 69 7.63 6.42 1.70
C GLY A 69 6.89 5.97 0.43
N ALA A 70 6.37 4.75 0.39
CA ALA A 70 5.52 4.26 -0.70
C ALA A 70 4.04 4.23 -0.30
N HIS A 71 3.15 4.20 -1.29
CA HIS A 71 1.70 4.18 -1.06
C HIS A 71 1.20 2.89 -0.39
N PHE A 72 2.01 1.83 -0.42
CA PHE A 72 1.72 0.53 0.18
C PHE A 72 2.45 0.32 1.52
N THR A 73 3.25 1.29 1.99
CA THR A 73 4.07 1.09 3.20
C THR A 73 3.16 0.85 4.40
N ALA A 74 3.25 -0.34 5.00
CA ALA A 74 2.46 -0.77 6.15
C ALA A 74 3.16 -1.93 6.87
N PRO A 75 2.84 -2.21 8.14
CA PRO A 75 3.33 -3.40 8.83
C PRO A 75 2.96 -4.68 8.06
N VAL A 76 3.85 -5.68 8.17
CA VAL A 76 3.68 -7.01 7.57
C VAL A 76 3.70 -8.04 8.69
N TRP A 77 2.68 -8.90 8.71
CA TRP A 77 2.61 -10.07 9.56
C TRP A 77 2.78 -11.33 8.72
N ILE A 78 3.80 -12.12 9.00
CA ILE A 78 3.93 -13.46 8.42
C ILE A 78 2.99 -14.39 9.18
N SER A 79 1.70 -14.31 8.85
CA SER A 79 0.62 -14.90 9.64
C SER A 79 0.59 -16.42 9.63
N GLU A 80 1.25 -17.06 8.67
CA GLU A 80 1.44 -18.51 8.69
C GLU A 80 2.75 -18.93 8.03
N PHE A 81 3.47 -19.80 8.72
CA PHE A 81 4.52 -20.64 8.17
C PHE A 81 4.65 -21.88 9.06
N GLY A 82 5.19 -22.97 8.53
CA GLY A 82 5.34 -24.20 9.31
C GLY A 82 6.13 -25.26 8.55
N ILE A 83 6.51 -26.31 9.28
CA ILE A 83 7.13 -27.51 8.71
C ILE A 83 6.90 -28.71 9.62
N GLY A 84 6.63 -29.86 9.02
CA GLY A 84 6.52 -31.14 9.71
C GLY A 84 7.84 -31.58 10.36
N ALA A 85 7.76 -32.17 11.55
CA ALA A 85 8.90 -32.83 12.21
C ALA A 85 9.48 -33.97 11.35
N ASP A 86 8.63 -34.61 10.53
CA ASP A 86 8.95 -35.67 9.59
C ASP A 86 9.58 -35.18 8.28
N GLU A 87 9.54 -33.88 7.99
CA GLU A 87 10.20 -33.25 6.84
C GLU A 87 11.70 -33.05 7.08
N ALA A 88 12.40 -34.11 7.47
CA ALA A 88 13.80 -34.08 7.88
C ALA A 88 14.81 -34.13 6.71
N ALA A 89 14.33 -34.01 5.46
CA ALA A 89 15.21 -33.98 4.30
C ALA A 89 16.00 -32.65 4.23
N ALA A 90 17.17 -32.67 3.57
CA ALA A 90 18.11 -31.54 3.60
C ALA A 90 17.51 -30.20 3.12
N ARG A 91 16.67 -30.23 2.08
CA ARG A 91 16.04 -29.03 1.51
C ARG A 91 14.97 -28.40 2.43
N PRO A 92 13.93 -29.12 2.89
CA PRO A 92 12.98 -28.59 3.87
C PRO A 92 13.66 -28.05 5.15
N GLN A 93 14.66 -28.76 5.68
CA GLN A 93 15.40 -28.26 6.86
C GLN A 93 16.17 -26.97 6.57
N ALA A 94 16.83 -26.89 5.41
CA ALA A 94 17.54 -25.68 5.00
C ALA A 94 16.58 -24.49 4.82
N TRP A 95 15.42 -24.73 4.20
CA TRP A 95 14.36 -23.74 4.07
C TRP A 95 13.89 -23.20 5.42
N PHE A 96 13.58 -24.08 6.37
CA PHE A 96 13.10 -23.65 7.69
C PHE A 96 14.14 -22.82 8.43
N ARG A 97 15.42 -23.24 8.40
CA ARG A 97 16.53 -22.45 8.96
C ARG A 97 16.69 -21.09 8.28
N ASN A 98 16.62 -21.06 6.96
CA ASN A 98 16.78 -19.82 6.20
C ASN A 98 15.61 -18.87 6.47
N LEU A 99 14.36 -19.34 6.41
CA LEU A 99 13.18 -18.52 6.65
C LEU A 99 13.17 -17.96 8.08
N THR A 100 13.37 -18.78 9.11
CA THR A 100 13.43 -18.31 10.51
C THR A 100 14.55 -17.30 10.73
N GLY A 101 15.70 -17.49 10.09
CA GLY A 101 16.79 -16.51 10.07
C GLY A 101 16.41 -15.20 9.39
N LEU A 102 15.69 -15.25 8.27
CA LEU A 102 15.19 -14.07 7.56
C LEU A 102 14.15 -13.29 8.38
N LEU A 103 13.21 -13.98 9.03
CA LEU A 103 12.21 -13.35 9.89
C LEU A 103 12.86 -12.63 11.08
N SER A 104 13.84 -13.27 11.72
CA SER A 104 14.64 -12.68 12.79
C SER A 104 15.39 -11.43 12.31
N ALA A 105 16.06 -11.52 11.15
CA ALA A 105 16.84 -10.41 10.60
C ALA A 105 15.96 -9.22 10.16
N ALA A 106 14.73 -9.49 9.74
CA ALA A 106 13.78 -8.46 9.32
C ALA A 106 13.00 -7.83 10.48
N ASP A 107 13.13 -8.35 11.71
CA ASP A 107 12.26 -7.99 12.84
C ASP A 107 10.77 -8.16 12.46
N ALA A 108 10.46 -9.29 11.81
CA ALA A 108 9.13 -9.56 11.28
C ALA A 108 8.21 -10.15 12.36
N ASP A 109 7.00 -9.62 12.47
CA ASP A 109 5.93 -10.27 13.22
C ASP A 109 5.53 -11.57 12.52
N PHE A 110 5.27 -12.65 13.28
CA PHE A 110 4.94 -13.95 12.71
C PHE A 110 3.92 -14.75 13.53
N ALA A 111 3.35 -15.78 12.91
CA ALA A 111 2.64 -16.85 13.59
C ALA A 111 2.97 -18.21 12.93
N TYR A 112 3.30 -19.19 13.76
CA TYR A 112 3.63 -20.55 13.31
C TYR A 112 2.36 -21.40 13.23
N TRP A 113 2.25 -22.20 12.17
CA TRP A 113 1.12 -23.09 11.93
C TRP A 113 1.48 -24.59 12.02
N PRO A 114 0.80 -25.38 12.87
CA PRO A 114 0.02 -24.98 14.05
C PRO A 114 0.85 -24.97 15.33
N LEU A 115 0.37 -24.26 16.36
CA LEU A 115 0.99 -24.31 17.69
C LEU A 115 0.76 -25.67 18.37
N VAL A 116 -0.47 -26.20 18.28
CA VAL A 116 -0.91 -27.40 18.99
C VAL A 116 -1.56 -28.39 18.03
N GLY A 117 -1.22 -29.67 18.18
CA GLY A 117 -1.72 -30.77 17.36
C GLY A 117 -1.86 -32.08 18.11
N TRP A 118 -2.60 -33.04 17.57
CA TRP A 118 -2.75 -34.38 18.16
C TRP A 118 -1.90 -35.42 17.46
N SER A 119 -1.16 -36.22 18.24
CA SER A 119 -0.31 -37.30 17.74
C SER A 119 -1.09 -38.54 17.29
N THR A 120 -2.40 -38.56 17.55
CA THR A 120 -3.39 -39.55 17.11
C THR A 120 -4.67 -38.81 16.78
N ALA A 121 -5.26 -39.06 15.61
CA ALA A 121 -6.57 -38.51 15.28
C ALA A 121 -7.67 -39.12 16.18
N ALA A 122 -8.87 -38.53 16.15
CA ALA A 122 -10.01 -38.98 16.97
C ALA A 122 -10.41 -40.45 16.71
N ASP A 123 -10.05 -41.01 15.56
CA ASP A 123 -10.29 -42.41 15.15
C ASP A 123 -9.14 -43.36 15.51
N GLY A 124 -8.11 -42.90 16.23
CA GLY A 124 -6.99 -43.74 16.68
C GLY A 124 -5.90 -43.98 15.63
N THR A 125 -6.01 -43.38 14.44
CA THR A 125 -4.90 -43.39 13.48
C THR A 125 -3.75 -42.50 13.99
N PRO A 126 -2.46 -42.86 13.75
CA PRO A 126 -1.35 -41.93 13.99
C PRO A 126 -1.64 -40.59 13.31
N GLY A 127 -1.76 -39.54 14.12
CA GLY A 127 -2.31 -38.24 13.74
C GLY A 127 -1.27 -37.43 12.98
N GLY A 128 -1.63 -37.03 11.76
CA GLY A 128 -0.82 -36.27 10.79
C GLY A 128 -0.53 -34.82 11.17
N ASP A 129 -0.33 -34.52 12.46
CA ASP A 129 0.08 -33.20 12.93
C ASP A 129 1.57 -33.18 13.30
N SER A 130 2.40 -33.70 12.38
CA SER A 130 3.85 -33.53 12.47
C SER A 130 4.25 -32.05 12.42
N TRP A 131 3.37 -31.20 11.90
CA TRP A 131 3.53 -29.77 11.76
C TRP A 131 3.46 -29.05 13.10
N ALA A 132 2.67 -29.51 14.06
CA ALA A 132 2.56 -28.84 15.35
C ALA A 132 3.88 -28.67 16.09
N LEU A 133 4.04 -27.49 16.74
CA LEU A 133 5.13 -27.24 17.69
C LEU A 133 4.97 -28.08 18.95
N LEU A 134 3.74 -28.25 19.42
CA LEU A 134 3.37 -29.04 20.59
C LEU A 134 2.33 -30.09 20.18
N ARG A 135 2.61 -31.35 20.49
CA ARG A 135 1.72 -32.47 20.20
C ARG A 135 1.29 -33.16 21.48
N TYR A 136 0.03 -33.56 21.57
CA TYR A 136 -0.46 -34.38 22.68
C TYR A 136 -0.96 -35.73 22.17
N ASP A 137 -0.72 -36.79 22.93
CA ASP A 137 -1.32 -38.11 22.70
C ASP A 137 -2.64 -38.27 23.47
N GLN A 138 -3.33 -39.40 23.27
CA GLN A 138 -4.59 -39.71 23.95
C GLN A 138 -4.46 -39.73 25.48
N ALA A 139 -3.26 -39.97 26.01
CA ALA A 139 -2.99 -39.93 27.45
C ALA A 139 -2.67 -38.51 27.95
N GLY A 140 -2.72 -37.49 27.07
CA GLY A 140 -2.39 -36.11 27.40
C GLY A 140 -0.88 -35.85 27.53
N ARG A 141 -0.02 -36.77 27.09
CA ARG A 141 1.42 -36.57 27.15
C ARG A 141 1.87 -35.66 26.01
N ARG A 142 2.54 -34.56 26.38
CA ARG A 142 3.11 -33.58 25.46
C ARG A 142 4.42 -34.11 24.83
N SER A 143 4.57 -33.89 23.53
CA SER A 143 5.82 -33.97 22.78
C SER A 143 5.97 -32.75 21.83
N GLY A 144 7.13 -32.52 21.22
CA GLY A 144 7.31 -31.52 20.15
C GLY A 144 8.64 -30.80 20.19
N VAL A 145 8.66 -29.57 19.68
CA VAL A 145 9.86 -28.75 19.49
C VAL A 145 10.69 -28.50 20.76
N PRO A 146 10.11 -28.41 21.98
CA PRO A 146 10.91 -28.32 23.20
C PRO A 146 11.65 -29.62 23.60
N ASP A 147 11.31 -30.78 23.02
CA ASP A 147 11.92 -32.05 23.41
C ASP A 147 13.22 -32.35 22.66
N ALA A 148 14.09 -33.13 23.28
CA ALA A 148 15.30 -33.62 22.65
C ALA A 148 14.97 -34.48 21.41
N GLY A 149 15.61 -34.16 20.28
CA GLY A 149 15.49 -34.93 19.02
C GLY A 149 14.63 -34.28 17.94
N ASP A 150 13.92 -33.18 18.23
CA ASP A 150 13.27 -32.39 17.19
C ASP A 150 14.30 -31.46 16.52
N TRP A 151 14.58 -31.67 15.23
CA TRP A 151 15.57 -30.86 14.51
C TRP A 151 15.13 -29.40 14.35
N ARG A 152 13.83 -29.10 14.54
CA ARG A 152 13.26 -27.75 14.47
C ARG A 152 13.61 -26.91 15.71
N THR A 153 14.05 -27.52 16.81
CA THR A 153 14.32 -26.83 18.10
C THR A 153 15.27 -25.65 17.94
N GLN A 154 16.40 -25.84 17.26
CA GLN A 154 17.41 -24.78 17.12
C GLN A 154 16.87 -23.57 16.33
N PRO A 155 16.37 -23.70 15.08
CA PRO A 155 15.84 -22.56 14.33
C PRO A 155 14.62 -21.91 15.01
N TRP A 156 13.73 -22.71 15.62
CA TRP A 156 12.58 -22.17 16.36
C TRP A 156 13.01 -21.32 17.57
N THR A 157 13.92 -21.85 18.40
CA THR A 157 14.39 -21.13 19.60
C THR A 157 15.13 -19.86 19.22
N GLY A 158 15.92 -19.89 18.14
CA GLY A 158 16.58 -18.69 17.61
C GLY A 158 15.59 -17.59 17.25
N LEU A 159 14.53 -17.93 16.52
CA LEU A 159 13.48 -16.97 16.15
C LEU A 159 12.72 -16.46 17.39
N ALA A 160 12.25 -17.37 18.26
CA ALA A 160 11.46 -17.02 19.44
C ALA A 160 12.22 -16.20 20.49
N ALA A 161 13.55 -16.32 20.54
CA ALA A 161 14.40 -15.57 21.47
C ALA A 161 14.95 -14.26 20.88
N THR A 162 14.69 -13.96 19.59
CA THR A 162 15.19 -12.74 18.96
C THR A 162 14.48 -11.53 19.54
N ALA A 163 15.27 -10.56 20.04
CA ALA A 163 14.73 -9.30 20.54
C ALA A 163 14.34 -8.40 19.36
N GLY A 164 13.08 -8.00 19.30
CA GLY A 164 12.58 -7.05 18.31
C GLY A 164 12.69 -5.59 18.74
N ARG A 165 12.38 -4.66 17.83
CA ARG A 165 12.32 -3.23 18.16
C ARG A 165 11.23 -2.96 19.18
N THR A 166 11.58 -2.21 20.22
CA THR A 166 10.64 -1.76 21.26
C THR A 166 10.49 -0.24 21.24
N GLY A 167 9.32 0.26 21.66
CA GLY A 167 9.05 1.68 21.78
C GLY A 167 8.31 2.28 20.57
N PRO A 168 8.06 3.60 20.59
CA PRO A 168 7.31 4.26 19.52
C PRO A 168 8.11 4.33 18.22
N VAL A 169 7.44 4.06 17.10
CA VAL A 169 7.98 4.29 15.76
C VAL A 169 7.80 5.76 15.39
N ALA A 170 8.88 6.41 14.94
CA ALA A 170 8.82 7.82 14.52
C ALA A 170 7.79 7.98 13.38
N PRO A 171 6.89 8.98 13.46
CA PRO A 171 5.96 9.25 12.37
C PRO A 171 6.70 9.63 11.09
N VAL A 172 6.30 9.05 9.97
CA VAL A 172 6.77 9.41 8.63
C VAL A 172 5.60 9.84 7.76
N PRO A 173 5.81 10.71 6.75
CA PRO A 173 4.76 11.02 5.79
C PRO A 173 4.19 9.75 5.17
N SER A 174 2.89 9.54 5.31
CA SER A 174 2.21 8.40 4.71
C SER A 174 1.64 8.79 3.36
N TRP A 175 1.61 7.81 2.45
CA TRP A 175 1.15 7.97 1.09
C TRP A 175 -0.03 7.05 0.85
N HIS A 176 -1.02 7.52 0.10
CA HIS A 176 -2.24 6.76 -0.15
C HIS A 176 -2.63 6.83 -1.62
N GLN A 177 -2.83 5.66 -2.22
CA GLN A 177 -3.26 5.55 -3.60
C GLN A 177 -4.79 5.66 -3.70
N LEU A 178 -5.27 6.50 -4.62
CA LEU A 178 -6.68 6.56 -5.01
C LEU A 178 -6.87 5.88 -6.37
N THR A 179 -8.06 5.31 -6.59
CA THR A 179 -8.43 4.65 -7.84
C THR A 179 -9.90 4.88 -8.16
N THR A 180 -10.23 5.04 -9.43
CA THR A 180 -11.60 5.11 -9.93
C THR A 180 -11.93 4.01 -10.94
N ASP A 181 -11.24 2.86 -10.91
CA ASP A 181 -11.42 1.82 -11.95
C ASP A 181 -12.87 1.32 -12.02
N HIS A 182 -13.44 1.03 -10.84
CA HIS A 182 -14.74 0.33 -10.75
C HIS A 182 -15.82 1.14 -10.04
N ARG A 183 -15.44 2.08 -9.16
CA ARG A 183 -16.37 2.86 -8.33
C ARG A 183 -15.70 4.13 -7.79
N ASP A 184 -16.48 4.91 -7.05
CA ASP A 184 -15.95 5.98 -6.21
C ASP A 184 -14.95 5.43 -5.18
N HIS A 185 -13.89 6.20 -4.94
CA HIS A 185 -12.93 5.97 -3.89
C HIS A 185 -12.83 7.22 -3.00
N SER A 186 -13.89 7.44 -2.22
CA SER A 186 -13.92 8.49 -1.20
C SER A 186 -13.37 7.96 0.12
N ALA A 187 -12.09 8.22 0.39
CA ALA A 187 -11.42 7.77 1.61
C ALA A 187 -11.59 8.74 2.80
N SER A 188 -12.44 9.77 2.68
CA SER A 188 -12.71 10.76 3.75
C SER A 188 -14.07 10.52 4.40
N LEU A 189 -14.11 10.42 5.73
CA LEU A 189 -15.37 10.38 6.48
C LEU A 189 -16.12 11.70 6.33
N LEU A 190 -15.41 12.83 6.39
CA LEU A 190 -15.98 14.16 6.24
C LEU A 190 -16.69 14.35 4.89
N THR A 191 -16.11 13.84 3.80
CA THR A 191 -16.73 13.95 2.48
C THR A 191 -17.87 12.95 2.31
N ARG A 192 -17.72 11.70 2.81
CA ARG A 192 -18.80 10.71 2.76
C ARG A 192 -20.06 11.15 3.50
N ALA A 193 -19.92 11.89 4.61
CA ALA A 193 -21.05 12.47 5.33
C ALA A 193 -21.83 13.51 4.52
N GLY A 194 -21.23 14.09 3.47
CA GLY A 194 -21.87 15.08 2.60
C GLY A 194 -22.67 14.50 1.43
N GLY A 195 -22.59 13.18 1.18
CA GLY A 195 -23.25 12.53 0.05
C GLY A 195 -22.50 12.66 -1.28
N ASP A 196 -23.22 12.40 -2.38
CA ASP A 196 -22.68 12.53 -3.74
C ASP A 196 -22.53 14.00 -4.13
N TRP A 197 -21.30 14.42 -4.45
CA TRP A 197 -20.97 15.80 -4.75
C TRP A 197 -20.76 16.08 -6.25
N ASP A 198 -20.78 15.05 -7.10
CA ASP A 198 -20.75 15.18 -8.56
C ASP A 198 -21.49 14.00 -9.21
N SER A 199 -22.81 14.14 -9.32
CA SER A 199 -23.72 13.07 -9.72
C SER A 199 -23.38 12.51 -11.10
N GLY A 200 -23.23 11.19 -11.19
CA GLY A 200 -22.87 10.47 -12.42
C GLY A 200 -21.38 10.51 -12.78
N ALA A 201 -20.53 11.09 -11.93
CA ALA A 201 -19.08 11.00 -12.05
C ALA A 201 -18.49 10.02 -11.03
N ARG A 202 -17.37 9.40 -11.38
CA ARG A 202 -16.54 8.64 -10.43
C ARG A 202 -15.69 9.60 -9.63
N LYS A 203 -15.73 9.50 -8.31
CA LYS A 203 -15.12 10.46 -7.37
C LYS A 203 -14.00 9.80 -6.58
N ALA A 204 -12.88 10.49 -6.46
CA ALA A 204 -11.75 10.08 -5.64
C ALA A 204 -11.41 11.18 -4.64
N VAL A 205 -11.27 10.83 -3.36
CA VAL A 205 -11.04 11.78 -2.28
C VAL A 205 -10.03 11.21 -1.29
N CYS A 206 -9.03 11.99 -0.95
CA CYS A 206 -8.00 11.64 0.02
C CYS A 206 -8.57 11.37 1.41
N PRO A 207 -7.89 10.54 2.23
CA PRO A 207 -8.24 10.37 3.64
C PRO A 207 -8.27 11.68 4.42
N ASP A 208 -9.05 11.70 5.49
CA ASP A 208 -9.00 12.83 6.44
C ASP A 208 -7.58 12.93 7.03
N GLY A 209 -7.07 14.16 7.16
CA GLY A 209 -5.65 14.40 7.51
C GLY A 209 -4.67 14.16 6.36
N SER A 210 -5.14 14.19 5.10
CA SER A 210 -4.30 14.14 3.90
C SER A 210 -4.71 15.20 2.87
N ARG A 211 -3.81 15.47 1.92
CA ARG A 211 -4.06 16.31 0.73
C ARG A 211 -3.76 15.55 -0.55
N LEU A 212 -4.35 15.98 -1.67
CA LEU A 212 -3.98 15.45 -2.97
C LEU A 212 -2.58 15.96 -3.33
N ALA A 213 -1.67 15.04 -3.63
CA ALA A 213 -0.27 15.31 -3.96
C ALA A 213 0.06 15.02 -5.43
N GLY A 214 -0.67 14.11 -6.08
CA GLY A 214 -0.44 13.75 -7.48
C GLY A 214 -1.67 13.18 -8.20
N LEU A 215 -1.63 13.23 -9.53
CA LEU A 215 -2.66 12.70 -10.45
C LEU A 215 -2.02 12.01 -11.65
N SER A 216 -2.63 10.92 -12.09
CA SER A 216 -2.21 10.24 -13.31
C SER A 216 -2.91 10.83 -14.53
N HIS A 217 -2.24 10.86 -15.68
CA HIS A 217 -2.83 11.39 -16.91
C HIS A 217 -4.01 10.56 -17.38
N THR A 218 -3.90 9.24 -17.23
CA THR A 218 -4.93 8.26 -17.57
C THR A 218 -5.08 7.23 -16.45
N GLY A 219 -6.13 6.40 -16.50
CA GLY A 219 -6.40 5.38 -15.47
C GLY A 219 -7.05 5.92 -14.19
N GLY A 220 -7.20 7.24 -14.05
CA GLY A 220 -7.93 7.87 -12.94
C GLY A 220 -7.34 7.60 -11.56
N ARG A 221 -6.00 7.45 -11.47
CA ARG A 221 -5.29 7.28 -10.20
C ARG A 221 -4.96 8.64 -9.59
N GLY A 222 -4.91 8.65 -8.27
CA GLY A 222 -4.47 9.80 -7.49
C GLY A 222 -3.52 9.36 -6.41
N LEU A 223 -2.71 10.29 -5.93
CA LEU A 223 -1.81 10.09 -4.80
C LEU A 223 -2.12 11.14 -3.74
N CYS A 224 -2.29 10.68 -2.50
CA CYS A 224 -2.43 11.54 -1.34
C CYS A 224 -1.19 11.45 -0.46
N SER A 225 -0.93 12.54 0.25
CA SER A 225 0.10 12.63 1.28
C SER A 225 -0.52 13.13 2.57
N THR A 226 -0.10 12.57 3.71
CA THR A 226 -0.49 13.08 5.04
C THR A 226 -0.22 14.57 5.15
N SER A 227 -1.20 15.30 5.66
CA SER A 227 -1.20 16.75 5.70
C SER A 227 -2.10 17.23 6.80
N ASP A 228 -1.62 18.19 7.56
CA ASP A 228 -2.34 18.82 8.65
C ASP A 228 -3.05 20.12 8.21
N LEU A 229 -2.86 20.52 6.95
CA LEU A 229 -3.38 21.76 6.35
C LEU A 229 -4.90 21.98 6.48
N ARG A 230 -5.73 20.93 6.55
CA ARG A 230 -7.19 21.07 6.55
C ARG A 230 -7.71 21.74 7.82
N ALA A 231 -8.59 22.73 7.69
CA ALA A 231 -9.35 23.26 8.83
C ALA A 231 -10.31 22.21 9.41
N ALA A 232 -10.47 22.19 10.73
CA ALA A 232 -11.39 21.28 11.41
C ALA A 232 -12.87 21.55 11.05
N ALA A 233 -13.19 22.81 10.74
CA ALA A 233 -14.51 23.25 10.32
C ALA A 233 -14.50 23.75 8.87
N GLY A 234 -15.69 23.78 8.26
CA GLY A 234 -15.89 24.29 6.91
C GLY A 234 -16.18 23.18 5.89
N ARG A 235 -17.10 23.47 4.97
CA ARG A 235 -17.50 22.53 3.92
C ARG A 235 -16.48 22.49 2.79
N HIS A 236 -16.37 21.34 2.14
CA HIS A 236 -15.65 21.24 0.88
C HIS A 236 -16.34 22.10 -0.19
N THR A 237 -15.57 22.52 -1.19
CA THR A 237 -16.05 23.24 -2.37
C THR A 237 -15.83 22.37 -3.59
N VAL A 238 -16.90 22.16 -4.36
CA VAL A 238 -16.82 21.53 -5.68
C VAL A 238 -16.53 22.61 -6.70
N VAL A 239 -15.51 22.40 -7.53
CA VAL A 239 -15.09 23.33 -8.58
C VAL A 239 -15.31 22.67 -9.94
N PRO A 240 -16.44 22.96 -10.63
CA PRO A 240 -16.77 22.36 -11.92
C PRO A 240 -16.21 23.13 -13.13
N ASP A 241 -15.72 24.36 -12.92
CA ASP A 241 -15.30 25.27 -13.99
C ASP A 241 -14.13 26.18 -13.56
N GLU A 242 -13.80 27.16 -14.40
CA GLU A 242 -12.68 28.10 -14.19
C GLU A 242 -13.03 29.32 -13.33
N ALA A 243 -14.17 29.35 -12.62
CA ALA A 243 -14.64 30.54 -11.88
C ALA A 243 -13.66 31.03 -10.79
N HIS A 244 -12.71 30.20 -10.37
CA HIS A 244 -11.69 30.54 -9.37
C HIS A 244 -10.30 30.79 -9.95
N VAL A 245 -10.18 30.85 -11.27
CA VAL A 245 -8.95 31.28 -11.94
C VAL A 245 -8.92 32.82 -11.94
N PRO A 246 -7.90 33.47 -11.35
CA PRO A 246 -7.86 34.92 -11.29
C PRO A 246 -7.68 35.53 -12.70
N PRO A 247 -8.13 36.77 -12.93
CA PRO A 247 -7.87 37.48 -14.18
C PRO A 247 -6.37 37.50 -14.52
N GLY A 248 -6.01 37.12 -15.75
CA GLY A 248 -4.61 36.99 -16.18
C GLY A 248 -3.86 35.77 -15.60
N GLY A 249 -4.50 34.96 -14.76
CA GLY A 249 -3.93 33.78 -14.11
C GLY A 249 -3.97 32.51 -14.95
N ASP A 250 -3.74 32.59 -16.26
CA ASP A 250 -3.71 31.42 -17.14
C ASP A 250 -2.42 30.60 -16.92
N TRP A 251 -2.45 29.70 -15.94
CA TRP A 251 -1.31 28.85 -15.58
C TRP A 251 -1.15 27.61 -16.45
N ALA A 252 -2.15 27.30 -17.29
CA ALA A 252 -2.13 26.16 -18.21
C ALA A 252 -2.77 26.55 -19.55
N THR A 253 -2.03 27.33 -20.33
CA THR A 253 -2.56 27.92 -21.57
C THR A 253 -3.15 26.91 -22.53
N GLY A 254 -4.39 27.19 -22.92
CA GLY A 254 -5.15 26.36 -23.85
C GLY A 254 -5.78 25.10 -23.23
N TYR A 255 -5.71 24.93 -21.91
CA TYR A 255 -6.38 23.89 -21.16
C TYR A 255 -7.48 24.49 -20.27
N THR A 256 -8.48 23.68 -19.94
CA THR A 256 -9.47 23.98 -18.90
C THR A 256 -8.85 23.78 -17.52
N LYS A 257 -9.05 24.72 -16.60
CA LYS A 257 -8.40 24.82 -15.28
C LYS A 257 -9.45 24.80 -14.18
N LEU A 258 -9.46 23.74 -13.38
CA LEU A 258 -10.25 23.67 -12.15
C LEU A 258 -9.35 24.05 -10.99
N GLN A 259 -9.49 25.28 -10.49
CA GLN A 259 -8.65 25.83 -9.43
C GLN A 259 -9.42 25.97 -8.12
N CYS A 260 -8.80 25.61 -7.00
CA CYS A 260 -9.39 25.88 -5.70
C CYS A 260 -9.49 27.39 -5.43
N PRO A 261 -10.54 27.85 -4.73
CA PRO A 261 -10.59 29.23 -4.23
C PRO A 261 -9.39 29.56 -3.32
N ALA A 262 -9.22 30.85 -3.02
CA ALA A 262 -8.27 31.29 -2.00
C ALA A 262 -8.49 30.52 -0.67
N ASP A 263 -7.38 30.28 0.04
CA ASP A 263 -7.34 29.53 1.31
C ASP A 263 -7.92 28.11 1.23
N ARG A 264 -7.91 27.51 0.04
CA ARG A 264 -8.31 26.12 -0.19
C ARG A 264 -7.29 25.36 -1.02
N PHE A 265 -7.29 24.05 -0.83
CA PHE A 265 -6.38 23.13 -1.50
C PHE A 265 -7.11 21.86 -1.95
N LEU A 266 -6.54 21.14 -2.92
CA LEU A 266 -7.14 19.94 -3.47
C LEU A 266 -7.10 18.77 -2.48
N ILE A 267 -8.26 18.15 -2.30
CA ILE A 267 -8.42 16.90 -1.55
C ILE A 267 -9.02 15.77 -2.40
N GLY A 268 -9.47 16.07 -3.61
CA GLY A 268 -10.09 15.08 -4.48
C GLY A 268 -10.42 15.62 -5.87
N TYR A 269 -10.96 14.73 -6.69
CA TYR A 269 -11.31 14.97 -8.09
C TYR A 269 -12.40 14.00 -8.53
N SER A 270 -13.09 14.33 -9.61
CA SER A 270 -14.08 13.46 -10.25
C SER A 270 -13.85 13.33 -11.75
N LEU A 271 -14.26 12.19 -12.29
CA LEU A 271 -14.12 11.84 -13.71
C LEU A 271 -15.46 11.36 -14.28
N ARG A 272 -15.80 11.85 -15.48
CA ARG A 272 -16.86 11.29 -16.33
C ARG A 272 -16.21 10.53 -17.48
N GLY A 273 -16.20 9.21 -17.39
CA GLY A 273 -15.30 8.38 -18.19
C GLY A 273 -13.85 8.68 -17.80
N SER A 274 -13.05 9.18 -18.74
CA SER A 274 -11.68 9.65 -18.49
C SER A 274 -11.58 11.17 -18.36
N ARG A 275 -12.67 11.91 -18.62
CA ARG A 275 -12.66 13.39 -18.59
C ARG A 275 -12.75 13.90 -17.16
N VAL A 276 -11.90 14.86 -16.80
CA VAL A 276 -12.02 15.60 -15.54
C VAL A 276 -13.37 16.32 -15.49
N SER A 277 -14.12 16.12 -14.42
CA SER A 277 -15.48 16.66 -14.24
C SER A 277 -15.49 17.80 -13.22
N ALA A 278 -14.91 17.57 -12.04
CA ALA A 278 -14.78 18.59 -11.02
C ALA A 278 -13.55 18.35 -10.13
N ALA A 279 -13.04 19.42 -9.52
CA ALA A 279 -12.08 19.35 -8.44
C ALA A 279 -12.78 19.48 -7.08
N LEU A 280 -12.25 18.83 -6.04
CA LEU A 280 -12.78 18.94 -4.68
C LEU A 280 -11.76 19.62 -3.77
N CYS A 281 -12.16 20.74 -3.18
CA CYS A 281 -11.28 21.61 -2.40
C CYS A 281 -11.70 21.66 -0.92
N ALA A 282 -10.74 21.64 -0.01
CA ALA A 282 -10.98 21.83 1.42
C ALA A 282 -10.43 23.17 1.92
N PRO A 283 -11.05 23.78 2.95
CA PRO A 283 -10.49 24.96 3.61
C PRO A 283 -9.19 24.61 4.32
N ALA A 284 -8.19 25.48 4.16
CA ALA A 284 -6.98 25.45 4.94
C ALA A 284 -7.24 26.06 6.33
N ARG A 285 -6.55 25.55 7.35
CA ARG A 285 -6.61 26.07 8.73
C ARG A 285 -5.84 27.38 8.91
N THR A 286 -4.92 27.68 7.98
CA THR A 286 -4.06 28.85 7.94
C THR A 286 -4.22 29.50 6.58
N ALA A 287 -4.01 30.82 6.51
CA ALA A 287 -3.97 31.51 5.23
C ALA A 287 -2.95 30.83 4.30
N LEU A 288 -3.39 30.49 3.11
CA LEU A 288 -2.49 30.01 2.06
C LEU A 288 -1.93 31.24 1.34
N PRO A 289 -0.67 31.19 0.84
CA PRO A 289 -0.15 32.27 0.01
C PRO A 289 -1.13 32.58 -1.12
N ALA A 290 -1.74 33.77 -1.02
CA ALA A 290 -2.82 34.20 -1.90
C ALA A 290 -2.33 34.32 -3.35
N GLU A 291 -1.06 34.74 -3.50
CA GLU A 291 -0.45 35.10 -4.77
C GLU A 291 1.03 34.73 -4.80
N GLY A 292 1.48 34.30 -5.97
CA GLY A 292 2.83 33.82 -6.29
C GLY A 292 2.75 32.86 -7.46
N PRO A 293 3.75 32.79 -8.36
CA PRO A 293 3.71 31.89 -9.50
C PRO A 293 3.79 30.46 -8.97
N GLY A 294 2.63 29.85 -8.75
CA GLY A 294 2.55 28.42 -8.60
C GLY A 294 3.21 27.77 -9.81
N ARG A 295 3.83 26.61 -9.59
CA ARG A 295 4.48 25.86 -10.65
C ARG A 295 3.46 24.97 -11.32
N THR A 296 3.33 25.09 -12.63
CA THR A 296 2.54 24.14 -13.42
C THR A 296 3.37 22.88 -13.68
N VAL A 297 2.85 21.74 -13.23
CA VAL A 297 3.47 20.42 -13.39
C VAL A 297 2.75 19.69 -14.51
N TRP A 298 3.36 19.66 -15.70
CA TRP A 298 2.83 18.99 -16.88
C TRP A 298 3.19 17.51 -16.91
N PHE A 299 2.21 16.64 -17.10
CA PHE A 299 2.40 15.19 -17.15
C PHE A 299 1.57 14.49 -18.24
N ASP A 300 1.07 15.25 -19.21
CA ASP A 300 0.38 14.71 -20.39
C ASP A 300 1.34 13.97 -21.35
N ARG A 301 2.64 14.30 -21.31
CA ARG A 301 3.68 13.75 -22.22
C ARG A 301 4.75 12.90 -21.55
N GLY A 302 4.78 12.86 -20.22
CA GLY A 302 5.69 12.02 -19.44
C GLY A 302 5.45 12.17 -17.95
N ASP A 303 6.16 11.40 -17.13
CA ASP A 303 6.19 11.63 -15.69
C ASP A 303 6.80 13.00 -15.36
N ALA A 304 6.18 13.73 -14.43
CA ALA A 304 6.71 14.95 -13.85
C ALA A 304 6.57 14.89 -12.33
N ARG A 305 7.58 14.28 -11.71
CA ARG A 305 7.65 14.05 -10.26
C ARG A 305 9.00 14.58 -9.75
N PRO A 306 9.05 15.26 -8.60
CA PRO A 306 10.31 15.60 -7.96
C PRO A 306 11.15 14.33 -7.69
N ALA A 307 12.48 14.46 -7.74
CA ALA A 307 13.36 13.38 -7.29
C ALA A 307 13.06 13.07 -5.82
N GLY A 308 12.87 11.78 -5.50
CA GLY A 308 12.54 11.36 -4.12
C GLY A 308 11.17 11.84 -3.62
N ALA A 309 10.22 12.22 -4.49
CA ALA A 309 8.91 12.76 -4.09
C ALA A 309 8.04 11.84 -3.23
N GLY A 310 8.46 10.60 -2.96
CA GLY A 310 7.67 9.60 -2.26
C GLY A 310 6.48 9.11 -3.08
N GLY A 311 5.69 8.24 -2.47
CA GLY A 311 4.49 7.64 -3.04
C GLY A 311 4.71 6.41 -3.91
N GLY A 312 5.95 5.99 -4.22
CA GLY A 312 6.21 4.77 -5.00
C GLY A 312 5.63 4.79 -6.44
N GLU A 313 5.23 3.62 -6.96
CA GLU A 313 4.56 3.48 -8.26
C GLU A 313 3.04 3.32 -8.09
N TRP A 314 2.35 4.45 -7.92
CA TRP A 314 0.91 4.51 -7.62
C TRP A 314 0.01 4.60 -8.87
N ALA A 315 0.58 4.62 -10.08
CA ALA A 315 -0.18 4.64 -11.33
C ALA A 315 0.57 3.91 -12.44
N TYR A 316 0.80 2.61 -12.21
CA TYR A 316 1.57 1.77 -13.12
C TYR A 316 1.07 1.87 -14.56
N GLY A 317 2.00 2.11 -15.50
CA GLY A 317 1.71 2.28 -16.92
C GLY A 317 1.12 3.65 -17.31
N HIS A 318 0.96 4.58 -16.37
CA HIS A 318 0.41 5.91 -16.61
C HIS A 318 1.41 7.01 -16.24
N HIS A 319 1.37 8.12 -16.97
CA HIS A 319 2.16 9.30 -16.65
C HIS A 319 1.65 9.95 -15.36
N LYS A 320 2.57 10.41 -14.51
CA LYS A 320 2.30 10.88 -13.14
C LYS A 320 2.78 12.32 -12.97
N GLY A 321 1.87 13.21 -12.58
CA GLY A 321 2.22 14.55 -12.09
C GLY A 321 2.17 14.59 -10.57
N GLN A 322 3.16 15.20 -9.93
CA GLN A 322 3.23 15.30 -8.47
C GLN A 322 3.80 16.64 -8.01
N CYS A 323 3.15 17.26 -7.03
CA CYS A 323 3.68 18.43 -6.34
C CYS A 323 4.84 18.04 -5.40
N GLY A 324 5.73 18.98 -5.13
CA GLY A 324 6.83 18.85 -4.19
C GLY A 324 6.37 18.61 -2.75
N PRO A 325 7.26 18.09 -1.87
CA PRO A 325 6.94 17.86 -0.46
C PRO A 325 6.56 19.16 0.28
N ALA A 326 7.14 20.29 -0.13
CA ALA A 326 6.85 21.63 0.38
C ALA A 326 5.74 22.36 -0.41
N GLU A 327 4.96 21.64 -1.23
CA GLU A 327 3.89 22.19 -2.05
C GLU A 327 2.54 21.52 -1.75
N TYR A 328 1.45 22.21 -2.09
CA TYR A 328 0.11 21.65 -2.20
C TYR A 328 -0.41 21.79 -3.63
N ALA A 329 -1.28 20.85 -4.04
CA ALA A 329 -1.98 20.94 -5.30
C ALA A 329 -3.16 21.93 -5.15
N ALA A 330 -3.16 22.98 -5.97
CA ALA A 330 -4.15 24.06 -5.96
C ALA A 330 -5.12 24.00 -7.16
N GLY A 331 -4.79 23.24 -8.20
CA GLY A 331 -5.66 23.13 -9.38
C GLY A 331 -5.29 21.98 -10.31
N ILE A 332 -6.24 21.61 -11.16
CA ILE A 332 -6.13 20.55 -12.17
C ILE A 332 -6.39 21.17 -13.54
N ALA A 333 -5.51 20.93 -14.51
CA ALA A 333 -5.74 21.30 -15.90
C ALA A 333 -6.03 20.06 -16.73
N PHE A 334 -6.95 20.16 -17.69
CA PHE A 334 -7.30 19.10 -18.64
C PHE A 334 -7.79 19.70 -19.95
N THR A 335 -7.94 18.88 -20.99
CA THR A 335 -8.36 19.36 -22.32
C THR A 335 -9.49 18.51 -22.88
N THR A 336 -10.36 19.12 -23.68
CA THR A 336 -11.40 18.38 -24.43
C THR A 336 -11.23 18.54 -25.94
N ARG A 337 -10.04 18.96 -26.37
CA ARG A 337 -9.72 19.10 -27.80
C ARG A 337 -9.89 17.76 -28.51
N PHE A 338 -10.32 17.83 -29.76
CA PHE A 338 -10.43 16.65 -30.62
C PHE A 338 -9.07 15.90 -30.69
N ALA A 339 -9.13 14.57 -30.65
CA ALA A 339 -7.98 13.66 -30.60
C ALA A 339 -7.08 13.77 -29.34
N ALA A 340 -7.39 14.63 -28.37
CA ALA A 340 -6.69 14.68 -27.09
C ALA A 340 -7.32 13.72 -26.06
N ARG A 341 -6.50 13.26 -25.11
CA ARG A 341 -6.98 12.48 -23.96
C ARG A 341 -7.52 13.44 -22.90
N PRO A 342 -8.81 13.33 -22.49
CA PRO A 342 -9.43 14.36 -21.67
C PRO A 342 -9.15 14.27 -20.16
N GLY A 343 -8.17 13.44 -19.78
CA GLY A 343 -7.75 13.28 -18.39
C GLY A 343 -6.91 14.45 -17.88
N PRO A 344 -6.50 14.40 -16.61
CA PRO A 344 -5.61 15.40 -16.00
C PRO A 344 -4.32 15.55 -16.83
N ALA A 345 -3.95 16.77 -17.20
CA ALA A 345 -2.77 17.07 -18.00
C ALA A 345 -1.71 17.83 -17.19
N ALA A 346 -2.13 18.66 -16.24
CA ALA A 346 -1.23 19.36 -15.34
C ALA A 346 -1.83 19.61 -13.95
N LEU A 347 -0.94 19.80 -12.97
CA LEU A 347 -1.27 20.27 -11.62
C LEU A 347 -0.72 21.68 -11.43
N LEU A 348 -1.49 22.55 -10.80
CA LEU A 348 -0.97 23.81 -10.24
C LEU A 348 -0.45 23.50 -8.83
N CYS A 349 0.87 23.55 -8.63
CA CYS A 349 1.50 23.34 -7.33
C CYS A 349 1.88 24.69 -6.73
N ARG A 350 1.52 24.91 -5.46
CA ARG A 350 1.84 26.14 -4.73
C ARG A 350 2.59 25.83 -3.44
N PRO A 351 3.48 26.71 -2.97
CA PRO A 351 4.20 26.51 -1.71
C PRO A 351 3.26 26.34 -0.53
N LEU A 352 3.58 25.42 0.37
CA LEU A 352 2.95 25.35 1.68
C LEU A 352 3.32 26.57 2.52
N PRO A 353 2.47 26.99 3.46
CA PRO A 353 2.88 27.93 4.50
C PRO A 353 4.10 27.38 5.26
N PRO A 354 5.02 28.23 5.71
CA PRO A 354 6.04 27.81 6.66
C PRO A 354 5.37 27.18 7.90
N SER A 355 5.88 26.03 8.30
CA SER A 355 5.41 25.23 9.44
C SER A 355 5.73 25.86 10.78
#